data_AF-A0AAW9SU38-F1
#
_entry.id   AF-A0AAW9SU38-F1
#
_cell.length_a   1.000
_cell.length_b   1.000
_cell.length_c   1.000
_cell.angle_alpha   90.00
_cell.angle_beta   90.00
_cell.angle_gamma   90.00
#
_symmetry.space_group_name_H-M   'P 1'
#
loop_
_entity.id
_entity.type
_entity.pdbx_description
1 polymer ?
#
loop_
_entity_poly.entity_id
_entity_poly.type
_entity_poly.pdbx_seq_one_letter_code
_entity_poly.pdbx_strand_id
1 'polypeptide(L)'
;MAKIDKAFAQAKTASDTTAEPVADVVVPLPRRRRVEWQPMALAASITLAVGLGGGLMLGRTSTPQAPATDFAVLSTAAVKEALNDLPSGEERQVAGGVVRPIASFHDAEGKLCREFEFDESARAHVAVACHGEDSWALRFAVIAEVASDGYAPASSLDALEAYLGSIDAGAPLSVESEADSLSALAR
;
A
#
# COMPACT_ATOMS: atom_id res chain seq x y z
N MET A 1 -20.58 36.68 42.65
CA MET A 1 -20.45 36.76 44.12
C MET A 1 -19.46 35.68 44.53
N ALA A 2 -18.22 36.08 44.83
CA ALA A 2 -17.57 35.92 46.15
C ALA A 2 -17.05 34.49 46.38
N LYS A 3 -15.82 34.24 46.79
CA LYS A 3 -14.61 35.03 47.06
C LYS A 3 -13.48 33.99 47.15
N ILE A 4 -12.28 34.39 46.76
CA ILE A 4 -11.03 33.67 47.03
C ILE A 4 -10.74 33.77 48.52
N ASP A 5 -10.51 32.66 49.21
CA ASP A 5 -9.90 32.68 50.55
C ASP A 5 -8.65 31.79 50.61
N LYS A 6 -7.53 32.47 50.85
CA LYS A 6 -6.23 31.96 51.27
C LYS A 6 -6.32 31.35 52.66
N ALA A 7 -5.54 30.31 52.91
CA ALA A 7 -4.57 30.21 54.01
C ALA A 7 -4.09 28.75 54.09
N PHE A 8 -2.85 28.46 53.72
CA PHE A 8 -1.73 28.38 54.67
C PHE A 8 -1.97 27.44 55.85
N ALA A 9 -1.17 26.37 55.81
CA ALA A 9 -0.52 25.74 56.95
C ALA A 9 -1.45 25.01 57.95
N GLN A 10 -1.23 23.72 58.14
CA GLN A 10 -0.22 23.28 59.10
C GLN A 10 -0.13 21.75 59.09
N ALA A 11 1.11 21.28 58.98
CA ALA A 11 1.47 19.92 59.24
C ALA A 11 1.46 19.66 60.76
N LYS A 12 0.92 18.50 61.12
CA LYS A 12 1.51 17.48 62.01
C LYS A 12 1.76 17.85 63.47
N THR A 13 1.17 17.07 64.38
CA THR A 13 1.75 16.51 65.62
C THR A 13 0.63 15.70 66.32
N ALA A 14 0.84 14.58 67.02
CA ALA A 14 2.02 13.80 67.34
C ALA A 14 1.54 12.38 67.75
N SER A 15 2.29 11.35 67.41
CA SER A 15 2.42 10.18 68.29
C SER A 15 3.56 10.51 69.24
N ASP A 16 3.23 10.54 70.52
CA ASP A 16 4.16 10.74 71.62
C ASP A 16 4.56 9.35 72.17
N THR A 17 5.86 9.08 72.15
CA THR A 17 6.50 8.10 73.03
C THR A 17 7.76 8.77 73.58
N THR A 18 7.64 9.10 74.86
CA THR A 18 8.63 9.44 75.89
C THR A 18 10.09 9.00 75.64
N ALA A 19 11.03 9.95 75.80
CA ALA A 19 12.32 9.74 76.47
C ALA A 19 13.01 11.09 76.83
N GLU A 20 13.25 11.30 78.13
CA GLU A 20 14.23 12.25 78.73
C GLU A 20 15.61 11.53 78.81
N PRO A 21 16.81 12.15 78.97
CA PRO A 21 17.16 13.56 79.18
C PRO A 21 18.20 14.16 78.20
N VAL A 22 18.32 15.47 78.31
CA VAL A 22 19.07 16.42 77.47
C VAL A 22 20.58 16.28 77.65
N ALA A 23 21.29 16.02 76.55
CA ALA A 23 22.72 16.26 76.42
C ALA A 23 22.95 17.32 75.34
N ASP A 24 23.81 18.29 75.65
CA ASP A 24 24.20 19.45 74.87
C ASP A 24 24.39 19.15 73.37
N VAL A 25 23.40 19.49 72.55
CA VAL A 25 23.42 19.26 71.11
C VAL A 25 23.89 20.53 70.42
N VAL A 26 25.19 20.59 70.13
CA VAL A 26 25.74 21.55 69.17
C VAL A 26 25.15 21.23 67.80
N VAL A 27 24.25 22.08 67.31
CA VAL A 27 23.63 21.94 65.98
C VAL A 27 24.58 22.48 64.91
N PRO A 28 25.15 21.65 64.03
CA PRO A 28 25.89 22.15 62.87
C PRO A 28 24.91 22.80 61.88
N LEU A 29 25.20 24.03 61.43
CA LEU A 29 24.45 24.63 60.34
C LEU A 29 24.65 23.82 59.04
N PRO A 30 23.58 23.38 58.37
CA PRO A 30 23.72 22.64 57.12
C PRO A 30 24.23 23.56 56.02
N ARG A 31 25.36 23.19 55.40
CA ARG A 31 25.86 23.83 54.19
C ARG A 31 24.86 23.59 53.05
N ARG A 32 24.35 24.68 52.46
CA ARG A 32 23.41 24.64 51.33
C ARG A 32 24.06 23.93 50.14
N ARG A 33 23.58 22.72 49.83
CA ARG A 33 24.04 21.91 48.69
C ARG A 33 23.66 22.64 47.41
N ARG A 34 24.63 22.99 46.56
CA ARG A 34 24.33 23.44 45.19
C ARG A 34 23.75 22.24 44.44
N VAL A 35 22.51 22.35 44.00
CA VAL A 35 21.88 21.36 43.13
C VAL A 35 22.45 21.60 41.74
N GLU A 36 23.39 20.76 41.32
CA GLU A 36 23.81 20.71 39.92
C GLU A 36 22.65 20.13 39.11
N TRP A 37 22.07 20.97 38.26
CA TRP A 37 21.07 20.55 37.28
C TRP A 37 21.74 19.61 36.28
N GLN A 38 21.46 18.32 36.43
CA GLN A 38 21.80 17.33 35.42
C GLN A 38 20.77 17.40 34.28
N PRO A 39 21.18 17.53 33.00
CA PRO A 39 20.28 17.48 31.86
C PRO A 39 19.88 16.03 31.57
N MET A 40 19.07 15.45 32.45
CA MET A 40 18.56 14.09 32.31
C MET A 40 17.20 14.10 31.60
N ALA A 41 17.14 14.70 30.40
CA ALA A 41 15.92 14.76 29.58
C ALA A 41 16.19 14.61 28.06
N LEU A 42 17.39 14.18 27.66
CA LEU A 42 17.74 13.96 26.25
C LEU A 42 17.77 12.49 25.82
N ALA A 43 17.35 11.56 26.67
CA ALA A 43 17.33 10.13 26.30
C ALA A 43 16.02 9.70 25.62
N ALA A 44 14.89 10.37 25.89
CA ALA A 44 13.58 9.93 25.40
C ALA A 44 13.22 10.41 23.97
N SER A 45 13.86 11.46 23.46
CA SER A 45 13.59 12.00 22.13
C SER A 45 14.37 11.31 21.00
N ILE A 46 15.44 10.57 21.33
CA ILE A 46 16.25 9.86 20.34
C ILE A 46 15.55 8.57 19.88
N THR A 47 14.81 7.88 20.76
CA THR A 47 14.09 6.64 20.42
C THR A 47 12.94 6.87 19.45
N LEU A 48 12.24 8.00 19.51
CA LEU A 48 11.14 8.30 18.59
C LEU A 48 11.62 8.68 17.18
N ALA A 49 12.76 9.38 17.06
CA ALA A 49 13.37 9.72 15.77
C ALA A 49 13.96 8.49 15.06
N VAL A 50 14.59 7.57 15.81
CA VAL A 50 15.08 6.30 15.26
C VAL A 50 13.92 5.33 14.98
N GLY A 51 12.86 5.34 15.80
CA GLY A 51 11.67 4.53 15.59
C GLY A 51 10.85 4.91 14.35
N LEU A 52 10.63 6.22 14.09
CA LEU A 52 9.97 6.68 12.86
C LEU A 52 10.87 6.53 11.63
N GLY A 53 12.17 6.82 11.73
CA GLY A 53 13.11 6.67 10.60
C GLY A 53 13.41 5.21 10.25
N GLY A 54 13.54 4.35 11.25
CA GLY A 54 13.73 2.91 11.10
C GLY A 54 12.45 2.19 10.71
N GLY A 55 11.30 2.56 11.28
CA GLY A 55 9.99 1.99 10.95
C GLY A 55 9.56 2.24 9.50
N LEU A 56 9.88 3.39 8.93
CA LEU A 56 9.61 3.67 7.50
C LEU A 56 10.55 2.89 6.55
N MET A 57 11.75 2.52 7.01
CA MET A 57 12.68 1.68 6.23
C MET A 57 12.38 0.19 6.37
N LEU A 58 11.91 -0.26 7.54
CA LEU A 58 11.46 -1.64 7.77
C LEU A 58 10.02 -1.90 7.29
N GLY A 59 9.19 -0.88 7.12
CA GLY A 59 7.84 -0.98 6.54
C GLY A 59 7.83 -1.17 5.01
N ARG A 60 8.99 -1.22 4.36
CA ARG A 60 9.16 -1.67 2.96
C ARG A 60 9.28 -3.19 2.84
N THR A 61 8.78 -3.94 3.82
CA THR A 61 8.60 -5.38 3.69
C THR A 61 7.61 -5.65 2.57
N SER A 62 8.17 -5.96 1.41
CA SER A 62 7.62 -6.92 0.47
C SER A 62 6.25 -6.53 -0.11
N THR A 63 6.21 -5.50 -0.95
CA THR A 63 5.46 -5.72 -2.19
C THR A 63 6.13 -6.90 -2.88
N PRO A 64 5.45 -8.02 -3.15
CA PRO A 64 6.01 -9.06 -3.99
C PRO A 64 6.33 -8.39 -5.33
N GLN A 65 7.59 -8.04 -5.54
CA GLN A 65 8.05 -7.66 -6.87
C GLN A 65 8.04 -8.99 -7.62
N ALA A 66 6.91 -9.28 -8.29
CA ALA A 66 6.87 -10.37 -9.25
C ALA A 66 8.11 -10.18 -10.16
N PRO A 67 9.00 -11.19 -10.28
CA PRO A 67 10.20 -11.05 -11.10
C PRO A 67 9.78 -10.51 -12.47
N ALA A 68 10.53 -9.55 -13.02
CA ALA A 68 10.15 -8.84 -14.25
C ALA A 68 9.88 -9.79 -15.46
N THR A 69 10.30 -11.04 -15.35
CA THR A 69 9.97 -12.14 -16.27
C THR A 69 8.51 -12.58 -16.25
N ASP A 70 7.80 -12.44 -15.13
CA ASP A 70 6.43 -12.94 -14.95
C ASP A 70 5.40 -12.24 -15.84
N PHE A 71 5.68 -11.02 -16.30
CA PHE A 71 4.80 -10.27 -17.19
C PHE A 71 5.36 -10.14 -18.61
N ALA A 72 6.58 -10.61 -18.87
CA ALA A 72 7.21 -10.51 -20.18
C ALA A 72 6.44 -11.29 -21.26
N VAL A 73 5.85 -12.42 -20.86
CA VAL A 73 5.00 -13.28 -21.69
C VAL A 73 3.76 -12.54 -22.24
N LEU A 74 3.20 -11.61 -21.47
CA LEU A 74 2.03 -10.80 -21.83
C LEU A 74 2.33 -9.76 -22.91
N SER A 75 3.61 -9.49 -23.18
CA SER A 75 4.07 -8.53 -24.19
C SER A 75 4.64 -9.22 -25.43
N THR A 76 4.49 -10.54 -25.57
CA THR A 76 4.98 -11.30 -26.72
C THR A 76 4.21 -10.95 -27.99
N ALA A 77 4.85 -11.15 -29.15
CA ALA A 77 4.20 -10.92 -30.45
C ALA A 77 2.90 -11.71 -30.61
N ALA A 78 2.85 -12.96 -30.12
CA ALA A 78 1.67 -13.80 -30.22
C ALA A 78 0.49 -13.28 -29.38
N VAL A 79 0.74 -12.73 -28.19
CA VAL A 79 -0.30 -12.06 -27.40
C VAL A 79 -0.78 -10.80 -28.10
N LYS A 80 0.14 -9.96 -28.59
CA LYS A 80 -0.21 -8.74 -29.33
C LYS A 80 -1.01 -9.02 -30.60
N GLU A 81 -0.69 -10.09 -31.32
CA GLU A 81 -1.45 -10.55 -32.48
C GLU A 81 -2.85 -11.00 -32.08
N ALA A 82 -3.01 -11.74 -30.99
CA ALA A 82 -4.33 -12.08 -30.46
C ALA A 82 -5.14 -10.82 -30.10
N LEU A 83 -4.53 -9.81 -29.49
CA LEU A 83 -5.22 -8.56 -29.17
C LEU A 83 -5.64 -7.75 -30.41
N ASN A 84 -5.03 -7.96 -31.58
CA ASN A 84 -5.42 -7.27 -32.81
C ASN A 84 -6.75 -7.75 -33.38
N ASP A 85 -7.11 -9.03 -33.22
CA ASP A 85 -8.20 -9.63 -33.99
C ASP A 85 -9.12 -10.56 -33.20
N LEU A 86 -8.72 -11.04 -32.03
CA LEU A 86 -9.53 -11.96 -31.23
C LEU A 86 -10.70 -11.18 -30.61
N PRO A 87 -11.96 -11.55 -30.86
CA PRO A 87 -13.10 -10.90 -30.23
C PRO A 87 -13.10 -11.08 -28.71
N SER A 88 -13.71 -10.15 -27.97
CA SER A 88 -13.92 -10.34 -26.54
C SER A 88 -14.84 -11.54 -26.26
N GLY A 89 -14.47 -12.33 -25.25
CA GLY A 89 -15.16 -13.57 -24.89
C GLY A 89 -14.69 -14.82 -25.65
N GLU A 90 -13.83 -14.67 -26.66
CA GLU A 90 -13.14 -15.79 -27.31
C GLU A 90 -11.78 -16.07 -26.68
N GLU A 91 -11.21 -17.24 -26.98
CA GLU A 91 -9.90 -17.65 -26.49
C GLU A 91 -8.99 -18.14 -27.61
N ARG A 92 -7.69 -17.91 -27.46
CA ARG A 92 -6.67 -18.41 -28.38
C ARG A 92 -5.49 -18.99 -27.62
N GLN A 93 -5.15 -20.23 -27.95
CA GLN A 93 -3.89 -20.83 -27.52
C GLN A 93 -2.73 -20.15 -28.24
N VAL A 94 -1.78 -19.62 -27.47
CA VAL A 94 -0.51 -19.08 -27.97
C VAL A 94 0.66 -19.77 -27.26
N ALA A 95 1.88 -19.44 -27.67
CA ALA A 95 3.07 -19.89 -26.95
C ALA A 95 3.05 -19.31 -25.52
N GLY A 96 3.08 -20.18 -24.51
CA GLY A 96 3.11 -19.80 -23.09
C GLY A 96 1.77 -19.93 -22.36
N GLY A 97 0.64 -19.88 -23.06
CA GLY A 97 -0.67 -19.91 -22.39
C GLY A 97 -1.85 -19.65 -23.33
N VAL A 98 -3.02 -19.45 -22.73
CA VAL A 98 -4.26 -19.09 -23.43
C VAL A 98 -4.55 -17.61 -23.21
N VAL A 99 -4.77 -16.86 -24.30
CA VAL A 99 -5.21 -15.45 -24.25
C VAL A 99 -6.72 -15.40 -24.37
N ARG A 100 -7.39 -14.65 -23.49
CA ARG A 100 -8.84 -14.40 -23.53
C ARG A 100 -9.13 -12.92 -23.31
N PRO A 101 -9.42 -12.14 -24.36
CA PRO A 101 -9.87 -10.76 -24.20
C PRO A 101 -11.24 -10.75 -23.49
N ILE A 102 -11.38 -9.91 -22.48
CA ILE A 102 -12.60 -9.78 -21.69
C ILE A 102 -13.45 -8.64 -22.24
N ALA A 103 -12.82 -7.49 -22.47
CA ALA A 103 -13.49 -6.29 -22.95
C ALA A 103 -12.52 -5.38 -23.71
N SER A 104 -13.07 -4.65 -24.67
CA SER A 104 -12.42 -3.48 -25.27
C SER A 104 -13.10 -2.20 -24.80
N PHE A 105 -12.34 -1.13 -24.59
CA PHE A 105 -12.82 0.18 -24.17
C PHE A 105 -11.85 1.28 -24.63
N HIS A 106 -12.22 2.54 -24.45
CA HIS A 106 -11.33 3.68 -24.68
C HIS A 106 -10.90 4.32 -23.36
N ASP A 107 -9.65 4.76 -23.26
CA ASP A 107 -9.17 5.57 -22.14
C ASP A 107 -9.53 7.06 -22.30
N ALA A 108 -9.11 7.88 -21.33
CA ALA A 108 -9.29 9.34 -21.36
C ALA A 108 -8.75 10.03 -22.64
N GLU A 109 -7.72 9.45 -23.25
CA GLU A 109 -7.06 9.97 -24.46
C GLU A 109 -7.72 9.44 -25.74
N GLY A 110 -8.75 8.59 -25.62
CA GLY A 110 -9.42 7.94 -26.73
C GLY A 110 -8.60 6.79 -27.33
N LYS A 111 -7.59 6.27 -26.63
CA LYS A 111 -6.85 5.09 -27.08
C LYS A 111 -7.66 3.84 -26.85
N LEU A 112 -7.66 2.94 -27.84
CA LEU A 112 -8.26 1.63 -27.69
C LEU A 112 -7.44 0.80 -26.69
N CYS A 113 -8.08 0.37 -25.62
CA CYS A 113 -7.52 -0.50 -24.61
C CYS A 113 -8.31 -1.81 -24.55
N ARG A 114 -7.61 -2.90 -24.22
CA ARG A 114 -8.20 -4.21 -24.06
C ARG A 114 -7.80 -4.80 -22.72
N GLU A 115 -8.82 -5.19 -21.96
CA GLU A 115 -8.67 -6.07 -20.81
C GLU A 115 -8.62 -7.52 -21.31
N PHE A 116 -7.69 -8.29 -20.78
CA PHE A 116 -7.55 -9.70 -21.14
C PHE A 116 -7.02 -10.52 -19.99
N GLU A 117 -7.41 -11.79 -20.00
CA GLU A 117 -6.80 -12.83 -19.20
C GLU A 117 -5.71 -13.55 -20.00
N PHE A 118 -4.68 -13.98 -19.28
CA PHE A 118 -3.66 -14.88 -19.79
C PHE A 118 -3.45 -16.02 -18.81
N ASP A 119 -3.85 -17.22 -19.23
CA ASP A 119 -3.76 -18.44 -18.42
C ASP A 119 -2.51 -19.23 -18.80
N GLU A 120 -1.53 -19.23 -17.91
CA GLU A 120 -0.37 -20.13 -17.94
C GLU A 120 -0.66 -21.40 -17.13
N SER A 121 0.17 -22.43 -17.31
CA SER A 121 -0.01 -23.75 -16.67
C SER A 121 -0.12 -23.73 -15.14
N ALA A 122 0.37 -22.69 -14.48
CA ALA A 122 0.34 -22.56 -13.02
C ALA A 122 -0.13 -21.18 -12.52
N ARG A 123 -0.44 -20.24 -13.42
CA ARG A 123 -0.72 -18.85 -13.08
C ARG A 123 -1.73 -18.27 -14.05
N ALA A 124 -2.71 -17.54 -13.54
CA ALA A 124 -3.57 -16.70 -14.34
C ALA A 124 -3.15 -15.25 -14.16
N HIS A 125 -3.26 -14.46 -15.23
CA HIS A 125 -3.00 -13.03 -15.21
C HIS A 125 -4.24 -12.29 -15.69
N VAL A 126 -4.53 -11.16 -15.07
CA VAL A 126 -5.48 -10.17 -15.59
C VAL A 126 -4.68 -8.92 -15.96
N ALA A 127 -4.87 -8.44 -17.17
CA ALA A 127 -4.04 -7.39 -17.74
C ALA A 127 -4.84 -6.41 -18.59
N VAL A 128 -4.30 -5.20 -18.72
CA VAL A 128 -4.77 -4.20 -19.68
C VAL A 128 -3.61 -3.80 -20.59
N ALA A 129 -3.84 -3.88 -21.89
CA ALA A 129 -2.95 -3.31 -22.91
C ALA A 129 -3.70 -2.26 -23.72
N CYS A 130 -3.03 -1.17 -24.05
CA CYS A 130 -3.58 -0.12 -24.91
C CYS A 130 -2.81 -0.05 -26.22
N HIS A 131 -3.52 0.16 -27.31
CA HIS A 131 -2.93 0.30 -28.63
C HIS A 131 -2.27 1.68 -28.73
N GLY A 132 -0.95 1.67 -28.98
CA GLY A 132 -0.17 2.87 -29.29
C GLY A 132 -0.23 3.22 -30.77
N GLU A 133 0.84 3.80 -31.30
CA GLU A 133 0.96 4.12 -32.73
C GLU A 133 0.99 2.84 -33.58
N ASP A 134 1.87 1.89 -33.25
CA ASP A 134 2.11 0.69 -34.08
C ASP A 134 1.88 -0.64 -33.34
N SER A 135 1.59 -0.61 -32.03
CA SER A 135 1.55 -1.84 -31.23
C SER A 135 0.81 -1.68 -29.91
N TRP A 136 0.30 -2.81 -29.42
CA TRP A 136 -0.17 -2.95 -28.04
C TRP A 136 0.96 -2.78 -27.03
N ALA A 137 0.75 -1.89 -26.07
CA ALA A 137 1.61 -1.69 -24.92
C ALA A 137 0.89 -2.16 -23.65
N LEU A 138 1.51 -3.07 -22.90
CA LEU A 138 1.02 -3.49 -21.59
C LEU A 138 1.07 -2.30 -20.62
N ARG A 139 -0.06 -1.99 -19.97
CA ARG A 139 -0.20 -0.85 -19.06
C ARG A 139 -0.48 -1.28 -17.62
N PHE A 140 -1.16 -2.41 -17.46
CA PHE A 140 -1.48 -3.00 -16.18
C PHE A 140 -1.41 -4.52 -16.29
N ALA A 141 -0.93 -5.17 -15.24
CA ALA A 141 -1.01 -6.62 -15.09
C ALA A 141 -0.95 -6.98 -13.61
N VAL A 142 -1.78 -7.93 -13.21
CA VAL A 142 -1.76 -8.56 -11.89
C VAL A 142 -1.85 -10.07 -12.06
N ILE A 143 -1.27 -10.79 -11.11
CA ILE A 143 -1.43 -12.24 -11.04
C ILE A 143 -2.76 -12.50 -10.36
N ALA A 144 -3.67 -13.19 -11.05
CA ALA A 144 -4.83 -13.81 -10.44
C ALA A 144 -4.36 -15.12 -9.81
N GLU A 145 -4.08 -15.10 -8.51
CA GLU A 145 -3.74 -16.32 -7.77
C GLU A 145 -4.91 -17.29 -7.85
N VAL A 146 -4.70 -18.44 -8.49
CA VAL A 146 -5.64 -19.55 -8.43
C VAL A 146 -5.35 -20.26 -7.11
N ALA A 147 -6.20 -20.06 -6.09
CA ALA A 147 -6.07 -20.86 -4.88
C ALA A 147 -6.18 -22.34 -5.25
N SER A 148 -5.57 -23.21 -4.45
CA SER A 148 -5.57 -24.68 -4.61
C SER A 148 -6.96 -25.30 -4.80
N ASP A 149 -8.00 -24.55 -4.44
CA ASP A 149 -9.38 -24.96 -4.39
C ASP A 149 -10.20 -24.34 -5.55
N GLY A 150 -9.54 -23.65 -6.48
CA GLY A 150 -10.16 -22.99 -7.63
C GLY A 150 -10.80 -21.63 -7.32
N TYR A 151 -10.57 -21.07 -6.12
CA TYR A 151 -11.09 -19.75 -5.74
C TYR A 151 -10.03 -18.66 -5.96
N ALA A 152 -10.31 -17.68 -6.82
CA ALA A 152 -9.45 -16.51 -6.98
C ALA A 152 -9.88 -15.41 -5.98
N PRO A 153 -8.94 -14.78 -5.25
CA PRO A 153 -9.27 -13.70 -4.33
C PRO A 153 -9.79 -12.47 -5.09
N ALA A 154 -10.87 -11.85 -4.61
CA ALA A 154 -11.50 -10.69 -5.23
C ALA A 154 -10.58 -9.45 -5.34
N SER A 155 -9.50 -9.39 -4.57
CA SER A 155 -8.58 -8.26 -4.53
C SER A 155 -7.84 -7.99 -5.85
N SER A 156 -7.69 -8.99 -6.73
CA SER A 156 -7.13 -8.77 -8.07
C SER A 156 -8.06 -7.89 -8.94
N LEU A 157 -9.38 -8.05 -8.76
CA LEU A 157 -10.39 -7.24 -9.43
C LEU A 157 -10.46 -5.81 -8.84
N ASP A 158 -10.28 -5.66 -7.53
CA ASP A 158 -10.21 -4.33 -6.91
C ASP A 158 -9.04 -3.50 -7.47
N ALA A 159 -7.87 -4.14 -7.67
CA ALA A 159 -6.71 -3.48 -8.27
C ALA A 159 -6.94 -3.10 -9.73
N LEU A 160 -7.62 -3.96 -10.49
CA LEU A 160 -8.03 -3.67 -11.86
C LEU A 160 -9.01 -2.49 -11.90
N GLU A 161 -10.06 -2.50 -11.07
CA GLU A 161 -11.07 -1.44 -11.02
C GLU A 161 -10.43 -0.09 -10.65
N ALA A 162 -9.53 -0.07 -9.66
CA ALA A 162 -8.77 1.11 -9.31
C ALA A 162 -7.91 1.63 -10.49
N TYR A 163 -7.28 0.72 -11.24
CA TYR A 163 -6.52 1.07 -12.43
C TYR A 163 -7.43 1.64 -13.54
N LEU A 164 -8.54 0.99 -13.85
CA LEU A 164 -9.52 1.44 -14.85
C LEU A 164 -10.06 2.83 -14.51
N GLY A 165 -10.39 3.07 -13.24
CA GLY A 165 -10.78 4.40 -12.76
C GLY A 165 -9.67 5.44 -12.90
N SER A 166 -8.39 5.07 -12.74
CA SER A 166 -7.26 6.00 -12.85
C SER A 166 -6.96 6.47 -14.27
N ILE A 167 -7.40 5.72 -15.29
CA ILE A 167 -7.24 6.06 -16.71
C ILE A 167 -8.54 6.61 -17.33
N ASP A 168 -9.56 6.88 -16.50
CA ASP A 168 -10.93 7.21 -16.90
C ASP A 168 -11.44 6.27 -18.01
N ALA A 169 -11.28 4.96 -17.80
CA ALA A 169 -11.73 3.96 -18.76
C ALA A 169 -13.23 4.13 -19.04
N GLY A 170 -13.57 4.21 -20.33
CA GLY A 170 -14.95 4.20 -20.78
C GLY A 170 -15.64 2.86 -20.52
N ALA A 171 -16.95 2.83 -20.75
CA ALA A 171 -17.70 1.57 -20.70
C ALA A 171 -17.18 0.58 -21.74
N PRO A 172 -17.29 -0.74 -21.50
CA PRO A 172 -17.02 -1.76 -22.50
C PRO A 172 -17.76 -1.48 -23.81
N LEU A 173 -17.05 -1.65 -24.93
CA LEU A 173 -17.61 -1.50 -26.26
C LEU A 173 -18.66 -2.57 -26.53
N SER A 174 -19.65 -2.24 -27.38
CA SER A 174 -20.50 -3.28 -27.97
C SER A 174 -19.67 -4.16 -28.91
N VAL A 175 -20.18 -5.35 -29.21
CA VAL A 175 -19.52 -6.29 -30.12
C VAL A 175 -19.24 -5.65 -31.49
N GLU A 176 -20.19 -4.89 -32.02
CA GLU A 176 -20.04 -4.20 -33.29
C GLU A 176 -18.98 -3.10 -33.22
N SER A 177 -19.00 -2.28 -32.17
CA SER A 177 -18.02 -1.20 -31.99
C SER A 177 -16.61 -1.73 -31.74
N GLU A 178 -16.47 -2.86 -31.05
CA GLU A 178 -15.20 -3.56 -30.90
C GLU A 178 -14.70 -4.04 -32.26
N ALA A 179 -15.52 -4.77 -33.02
CA ALA A 179 -15.14 -5.30 -34.32
C ALA A 179 -14.69 -4.19 -35.30
N ASP A 180 -15.43 -3.07 -35.33
CA ASP A 180 -15.05 -1.89 -36.12
C ASP A 180 -13.68 -1.35 -35.69
N SER A 181 -13.45 -1.21 -34.39
CA SER A 181 -12.19 -0.71 -33.84
C SER A 181 -11.01 -1.62 -34.16
N LEU A 182 -11.17 -2.94 -34.02
CA LEU A 182 -10.13 -3.93 -34.35
C LEU A 182 -9.85 -3.96 -35.85
N SER A 183 -10.88 -3.89 -36.69
CA SER A 183 -10.71 -3.84 -38.15
C SER A 183 -9.94 -2.60 -38.62
N ALA A 184 -10.02 -1.50 -37.87
CA ALA A 184 -9.30 -0.27 -38.15
C ALA A 184 -7.80 -0.38 -37.85
N LEU A 185 -7.39 -1.26 -36.92
CA LEU A 185 -5.98 -1.52 -36.60
C LEU A 185 -5.25 -2.28 -37.72
N ALA A 186 -5.99 -3.05 -38.52
CA ALA A 186 -5.42 -3.86 -39.60
C ALA A 186 -5.15 -3.07 -40.90
N ARG A 187 -5.44 -1.76 -40.92
CA ARG A 187 -5.29 -0.88 -42.09
C ARG A 187 -4.01 -0.06 -42.00
#